data_AF-A0A4R8Q7T9-F1
#
_entry.id   AF-A0A4R8Q7T9-F1
#
_cell.length_a   1.000
_cell.length_b   1.000
_cell.length_c   1.000
_cell.angle_alpha   90.00
_cell.angle_beta   90.00
_cell.angle_gamma   90.00
#
_symmetry.space_group_name_H-M   'P 1'
#
loop_
_entity.id
_entity.type
_entity.pdbx_description
1 polymer ?
#
loop_
_entity_poly.entity_id
_entity_poly.type
_entity_poly.pdbx_seq_one_letter_code
_entity_poly.pdbx_strand_id
1 'polypeptide(L)'
;MFLIEIAGLKIFFTGDYSREQDRHLVSAEVPKGVKIDVLITESTYGIASHVPRLEREQALMKSITSILNRGGRVLMPVFALGRAQELLLILDEYWGKHAEFQKFPIYYASNLARKCMVVYQTYVGAMNDNIKRLFRERMAEAEATGDGSGKGGPWDFKYIRSLKNLDRFDDVGGCVMLASPGMLQNGVSRELLERWAPNEKNGVIITGYSVEGTMAKQIVQEPDQIQAVMSRTTAGARRGPGGESEKVFLPRRCSVAEYSFAAHVDGTENREFIEEVAAPVVILVHGEQHNMMRLKSKLLSLNAGKTAKVKVFSPKNCEELRIPFKQDKTAKVVGKLATIPPPTSLTPTDPQSQQIITGVLVQNDFKLSLMAPEDLREYAGLNTTTITCKQRLRLTAAGIDLIRWGLEGVFGSIEELPEMRKNHLVKKAVANGNGGSAEAGNDTNMDDGKVQEEADEEVTRLVAAYLVMGCVAVRYRSDGEVELEWEGNMLNDGIADAVMACLFSIESSPAAVKRSASSHTHDHKPAPLPKNPHADVAPADRLDRFLMFLEAQFGADNVNPAAEPRLPPLPEAQDEKQQQQQPKAIKADSESDEAPMDVSEDDNEAEREKKLEARRKAEIERLHKIGP
;
A
#
# COMPACT_ATOMS: atom_id res chain seq x y z
N MET A 1 -22.80 -0.22 2.91
CA MET A 1 -22.06 -0.56 1.68
C MET A 1 -20.92 0.44 1.51
N PHE A 2 -19.74 -0.04 1.13
CA PHE A 2 -18.53 0.77 0.97
C PHE A 2 -18.04 0.68 -0.46
N LEU A 3 -17.84 1.84 -1.09
CA LEU A 3 -17.14 1.96 -2.38
C LEU A 3 -15.69 2.35 -2.09
N ILE A 4 -14.77 1.47 -2.46
CA ILE A 4 -13.34 1.61 -2.24
C ILE A 4 -12.68 1.85 -3.60
N GLU A 5 -11.91 2.93 -3.72
CA GLU A 5 -11.15 3.26 -4.92
C GLU A 5 -9.65 3.22 -4.62
N ILE A 6 -8.92 2.34 -5.32
CA ILE A 6 -7.46 2.19 -5.16
C ILE A 6 -6.84 2.23 -6.55
N ALA A 7 -5.98 3.22 -6.81
CA ALA A 7 -5.30 3.39 -8.10
C ALA A 7 -6.24 3.45 -9.33
N GLY A 8 -7.52 3.80 -9.15
CA GLY A 8 -8.55 3.79 -10.19
C GLY A 8 -9.37 2.50 -10.29
N LEU A 9 -9.00 1.44 -9.55
CA LEU A 9 -9.81 0.23 -9.38
C LEU A 9 -10.94 0.50 -8.37
N LYS A 10 -12.18 0.22 -8.76
CA LYS A 10 -13.36 0.44 -7.93
C LYS A 10 -13.95 -0.87 -7.41
N ILE A 11 -13.83 -1.07 -6.10
CA ILE A 11 -14.32 -2.24 -5.37
C ILE A 11 -15.54 -1.83 -4.56
N PHE A 12 -16.66 -2.51 -4.77
CA PHE A 12 -17.89 -2.26 -4.04
C PHE A 12 -18.18 -3.43 -3.09
N PHE A 13 -18.09 -3.15 -1.78
CA PHE A 13 -18.36 -4.12 -0.72
C PHE A 13 -19.72 -3.84 -0.09
N THR A 14 -20.68 -4.75 -0.27
CA THR A 14 -22.06 -4.53 0.21
C THR A 14 -22.17 -4.75 1.72
N GLY A 15 -21.49 -5.77 2.25
CA GLY A 15 -21.88 -6.40 3.51
C GLY A 15 -23.26 -7.06 3.37
N ASP A 16 -24.00 -7.13 4.47
CA ASP A 16 -25.39 -7.57 4.44
C ASP A 16 -26.30 -6.39 4.08
N TYR A 17 -27.22 -6.60 3.15
CA TYR A 17 -28.08 -5.55 2.63
C TYR A 17 -29.46 -6.09 2.29
N SER A 18 -30.45 -5.20 2.20
CA SER A 18 -31.81 -5.54 1.78
C SER A 18 -32.30 -4.51 0.77
N ARG A 19 -33.05 -4.96 -0.23
CA ARG A 19 -33.71 -4.11 -1.23
C ARG A 19 -35.19 -3.89 -0.95
N GLU A 20 -35.73 -4.60 0.04
CA GLU A 20 -37.10 -4.42 0.48
C GLU A 20 -37.22 -3.16 1.37
N GLN A 21 -38.22 -2.33 1.08
CA GLN A 21 -38.50 -1.15 1.89
C GLN A 21 -39.14 -1.54 3.23
N ASP A 22 -38.41 -1.34 4.32
CA ASP A 22 -38.87 -1.55 5.69
C ASP A 22 -39.64 -0.32 6.21
N ARG A 23 -40.39 -0.49 7.31
CA ARG A 23 -41.00 0.57 8.11
C ARG A 23 -40.01 1.60 8.60
N HIS A 24 -38.75 1.23 8.88
CA HIS A 24 -37.74 2.15 9.46
C HIS A 24 -36.45 2.35 8.66
N LEU A 25 -36.06 1.43 7.78
CA LEU A 25 -34.85 1.54 6.96
C LEU A 25 -35.16 1.91 5.51
N VAL A 26 -34.13 2.39 4.81
CA VAL A 26 -34.14 2.62 3.36
C VAL A 26 -33.67 1.37 2.63
N SER A 27 -34.20 1.13 1.43
CA SER A 27 -33.70 0.09 0.53
C SER A 27 -32.27 0.38 0.07
N ALA A 28 -31.47 -0.67 -0.13
CA ALA A 28 -30.16 -0.54 -0.73
C ALA A 28 -30.24 -0.11 -2.21
N GLU A 29 -29.39 0.86 -2.58
CA GLU A 29 -29.30 1.41 -3.92
C GLU A 29 -27.92 1.17 -4.55
N VAL A 30 -27.91 1.04 -5.88
CA VAL A 30 -26.66 0.98 -6.66
C VAL A 30 -26.09 2.40 -6.80
N PRO A 31 -24.77 2.61 -6.60
CA PRO A 31 -24.13 3.90 -6.81
C PRO A 31 -24.35 4.43 -8.23
N LYS A 32 -25.00 5.59 -8.36
CA LYS A 32 -25.31 6.20 -9.67
C LYS A 32 -24.06 6.81 -10.31
N GLY A 33 -23.90 6.61 -11.62
CA GLY A 33 -22.82 7.25 -12.40
C GLY A 33 -21.42 6.68 -12.15
N VAL A 34 -21.29 5.55 -11.46
CA VAL A 34 -20.01 4.92 -11.17
C VAL A 34 -19.98 3.50 -11.73
N LYS A 35 -19.03 3.22 -12.62
CA LYS A 35 -18.74 1.85 -13.07
C LYS A 35 -17.95 1.12 -11.98
N ILE A 36 -18.44 -0.05 -11.57
CA ILE A 36 -17.81 -0.91 -10.56
C ILE A 36 -17.01 -2.01 -11.27
N ASP A 37 -15.77 -2.23 -10.84
CA ASP A 37 -14.90 -3.27 -11.41
C ASP A 37 -15.03 -4.59 -10.65
N VAL A 38 -15.14 -4.51 -9.33
CA VAL A 38 -15.29 -5.67 -8.44
C VAL A 38 -16.46 -5.46 -7.49
N LEU A 39 -17.40 -6.39 -7.50
CA LEU A 39 -18.49 -6.45 -6.54
C LEU A 39 -18.22 -7.57 -5.53
N ILE A 40 -18.23 -7.25 -4.24
CA ILE A 40 -18.21 -8.23 -3.15
C ILE A 40 -19.57 -8.17 -2.48
N THR A 41 -20.35 -9.26 -2.60
CA THR A 41 -21.75 -9.32 -2.16
C THR A 41 -22.04 -10.56 -1.32
N GLU A 42 -23.01 -10.45 -0.41
CA GLU A 42 -23.48 -11.58 0.39
C GLU A 42 -24.24 -12.63 -0.45
N SER A 43 -24.40 -13.82 0.11
CA SER A 43 -25.08 -14.95 -0.53
C SER A 43 -25.94 -15.76 0.44
N THR A 44 -26.41 -15.11 1.52
CA THR A 44 -27.14 -15.71 2.66
C THR A 44 -28.27 -16.65 2.21
N TYR A 45 -29.17 -16.17 1.34
CA TYR A 45 -30.31 -16.97 0.84
C TYR A 45 -30.04 -17.73 -0.47
N GLY A 46 -28.87 -17.55 -1.09
CA GLY A 46 -28.54 -18.16 -2.37
C GLY A 46 -29.55 -17.83 -3.46
N ILE A 47 -30.38 -18.81 -3.85
CA ILE A 47 -31.44 -18.67 -4.87
C ILE A 47 -32.86 -18.70 -4.29
N ALA A 48 -33.02 -18.72 -2.97
CA ALA A 48 -34.33 -18.74 -2.34
C ALA A 48 -35.02 -17.38 -2.53
N SER A 49 -36.31 -17.39 -2.84
CA SER A 49 -37.13 -16.19 -2.93
C SER A 49 -38.00 -16.02 -1.70
N HIS A 50 -38.34 -14.78 -1.37
CA HIS A 50 -39.27 -14.49 -0.30
C HIS A 50 -40.72 -14.41 -0.79
N VAL A 51 -41.64 -14.77 0.11
CA VAL A 51 -43.06 -14.47 -0.06
C VAL A 51 -43.23 -12.95 -0.01
N PRO A 52 -44.12 -12.35 -0.82
CA PRO A 52 -44.36 -10.91 -0.81
C PRO A 52 -44.63 -10.36 0.60
N ARG A 53 -44.13 -9.15 0.87
CA ARG A 53 -44.18 -8.53 2.19
C ARG A 53 -45.57 -8.50 2.81
N LEU A 54 -46.55 -8.06 2.02
CA LEU A 54 -47.92 -7.89 2.47
C LEU A 54 -48.53 -9.21 2.94
N GLU A 55 -48.29 -10.29 2.20
CA GLU A 55 -48.74 -11.63 2.54
C GLU A 55 -48.05 -12.15 3.81
N ARG A 56 -46.74 -11.89 3.98
CA ARG A 56 -46.01 -12.23 5.21
C ARG A 56 -46.55 -11.50 6.43
N GLU A 57 -46.80 -10.19 6.32
CA GLU A 57 -47.39 -9.40 7.42
C GLU A 57 -48.79 -9.90 7.78
N GLN A 58 -49.62 -10.19 6.79
CA GLN A 58 -50.96 -10.76 7.02
C GLN A 58 -50.90 -12.15 7.66
N ALA A 59 -50.01 -13.03 7.18
CA ALA A 59 -49.83 -14.37 7.73
C ALA A 59 -49.31 -14.32 9.17
N LEU A 60 -48.36 -13.43 9.46
CA LEU A 60 -47.86 -13.19 10.82
C LEU A 60 -49.00 -12.74 11.74
N MET A 61 -49.78 -11.73 11.35
CA MET A 61 -50.90 -11.24 12.16
C MET A 61 -51.98 -12.32 12.36
N LYS A 62 -52.29 -13.10 11.32
CA LYS A 62 -53.24 -14.22 11.42
C LYS A 62 -52.78 -15.27 12.43
N SER A 63 -51.49 -15.60 12.44
CA SER A 63 -50.91 -16.53 13.42
C SER A 63 -51.00 -15.99 14.84
N ILE A 64 -50.56 -14.74 15.05
CA ILE A 64 -50.61 -14.06 16.35
C ILE A 64 -52.03 -14.02 16.91
N THR A 65 -52.98 -13.51 16.12
CA THR A 65 -54.38 -13.36 16.54
C THR A 65 -55.05 -14.70 16.81
N SER A 66 -54.75 -15.75 16.02
CA SER A 66 -55.22 -17.12 16.28
C SER A 66 -54.72 -17.67 17.64
N ILE A 67 -53.45 -17.44 17.97
CA ILE A 67 -52.86 -17.84 19.26
C ILE A 67 -53.51 -17.07 20.43
N LEU A 68 -53.70 -15.75 20.27
CA LEU A 68 -54.31 -14.92 21.31
C LEU A 68 -55.78 -15.28 21.53
N ASN A 69 -56.54 -15.56 20.48
CA ASN A 69 -57.96 -15.90 20.57
C ASN A 69 -58.22 -17.23 21.30
N ARG A 70 -57.30 -18.19 21.24
CA ARG A 70 -57.36 -19.44 22.04
C ARG A 70 -56.79 -19.29 23.46
N GLY A 71 -56.42 -18.07 23.87
CA GLY A 71 -55.89 -17.76 25.20
C GLY A 71 -54.44 -18.19 25.42
N GLY A 72 -53.67 -18.35 24.33
CA GLY A 72 -52.26 -18.70 24.36
C GLY A 72 -51.33 -17.49 24.46
N ARG A 73 -50.05 -17.76 24.70
CA ARG A 73 -48.96 -16.78 24.60
C ARG A 73 -48.22 -16.95 23.28
N VAL A 74 -47.81 -15.83 22.70
CA VAL A 74 -46.96 -15.78 21.51
C VAL A 74 -45.53 -15.46 21.94
N LEU A 75 -44.59 -16.34 21.64
CA LEU A 75 -43.16 -16.09 21.76
C LEU A 75 -42.58 -15.78 20.38
N MET A 76 -41.96 -14.61 20.25
CA MET A 76 -41.22 -14.18 19.05
C MET A 76 -39.75 -14.01 19.42
N PRO A 77 -38.90 -15.03 19.22
CA PRO A 77 -37.48 -14.88 19.44
C PRO A 77 -36.89 -13.98 18.35
N VAL A 78 -36.29 -12.86 18.77
CA VAL A 78 -35.73 -11.84 17.88
C VAL A 78 -34.34 -11.43 18.33
N PHE A 79 -33.49 -11.00 17.39
CA PHE A 79 -32.27 -10.30 17.77
C PHE A 79 -32.61 -8.97 18.41
N ALA A 80 -31.79 -8.53 19.38
CA ALA A 80 -32.08 -7.34 20.17
C ALA A 80 -32.10 -6.04 19.35
N LEU A 81 -31.50 -6.04 18.16
CA LEU A 81 -31.30 -4.89 17.29
C LEU A 81 -31.66 -5.22 15.84
N GLY A 82 -32.08 -4.21 15.08
CA GLY A 82 -32.53 -4.34 13.70
C GLY A 82 -33.97 -4.81 13.60
N ARG A 83 -34.19 -6.13 13.55
CA ARG A 83 -35.51 -6.72 13.24
C ARG A 83 -36.53 -6.61 14.36
N ALA A 84 -36.08 -6.59 15.62
CA ALA A 84 -36.99 -6.33 16.73
C ALA A 84 -37.69 -4.98 16.55
N GLN A 85 -36.96 -3.93 16.19
CA GLN A 85 -37.50 -2.57 16.01
C GLN A 85 -38.55 -2.50 14.91
N GLU A 86 -38.33 -3.18 13.78
CA GLU A 86 -39.33 -3.32 12.71
C GLU A 86 -40.60 -4.02 13.20
N LEU A 87 -40.46 -5.17 13.86
CA LEU A 87 -41.62 -5.94 14.35
C LEU A 87 -42.42 -5.16 15.40
N LEU A 88 -41.74 -4.38 16.26
CA LEU A 88 -42.41 -3.50 17.22
C LEU A 88 -43.26 -2.43 16.51
N LEU A 89 -42.77 -1.82 15.43
CA LEU A 89 -43.54 -0.86 14.65
C LEU A 89 -44.77 -1.49 13.99
N ILE A 90 -44.61 -2.69 13.40
CA ILE A 90 -45.73 -3.42 12.77
C ILE A 90 -46.81 -3.76 13.80
N LEU A 91 -46.40 -4.23 14.99
CA LEU A 91 -47.33 -4.61 16.05
C LEU A 91 -48.04 -3.40 16.67
N ASP A 92 -47.33 -2.29 16.93
CA ASP A 92 -47.95 -1.06 17.45
C ASP A 92 -48.95 -0.46 16.45
N GLU A 93 -48.62 -0.48 15.14
CA GLU A 93 -49.54 -0.06 14.08
C GLU A 93 -50.79 -0.96 14.00
N TYR A 94 -50.61 -2.28 14.10
CA TYR A 94 -51.73 -3.23 14.04
C TYR A 94 -52.66 -3.09 15.25
N TRP A 95 -52.11 -2.96 16.46
CA TRP A 95 -52.88 -2.74 17.70
C TRP A 95 -53.61 -1.40 17.68
N GLY A 96 -53.02 -0.36 17.08
CA GLY A 96 -53.69 0.92 16.90
C GLY A 96 -54.93 0.84 16.00
N LYS A 97 -54.94 -0.08 15.03
CA LYS A 97 -56.06 -0.28 14.09
C LYS A 97 -57.13 -1.25 14.60
N HIS A 98 -56.80 -2.12 15.56
CA HIS A 98 -57.67 -3.22 16.01
C HIS A 98 -57.89 -3.17 17.53
N ALA A 99 -58.97 -2.52 17.95
CA ALA A 99 -59.29 -2.28 19.36
C ALA A 99 -59.49 -3.59 20.17
N GLU A 100 -59.96 -4.65 19.52
CA GLU A 100 -60.23 -5.96 20.13
C GLU A 100 -58.97 -6.65 20.66
N PHE A 101 -57.79 -6.33 20.11
CA PHE A 101 -56.51 -6.89 20.53
C PHE A 101 -55.77 -6.02 21.55
N GLN A 102 -56.20 -4.78 21.79
CA GLN A 102 -55.57 -3.85 22.73
C GLN A 102 -55.59 -4.36 24.19
N LYS A 103 -56.48 -5.29 24.52
CA LYS A 103 -56.51 -5.97 25.82
C LYS A 103 -55.30 -6.89 26.05
N PHE A 104 -54.64 -7.35 24.98
CA PHE A 104 -53.48 -8.22 25.06
C PHE A 104 -52.20 -7.37 25.07
N PRO A 105 -51.38 -7.46 26.12
CA PRO A 105 -50.16 -6.67 26.19
C PRO A 105 -49.07 -7.23 25.28
N ILE A 106 -48.29 -6.32 24.69
CA ILE A 106 -47.06 -6.64 23.96
C ILE A 106 -45.88 -6.28 24.86
N TYR A 107 -44.96 -7.23 25.04
CA TYR A 107 -43.74 -7.04 25.81
C TYR A 107 -42.51 -7.21 24.93
N TYR A 108 -41.50 -6.37 25.16
CA TYR A 108 -40.15 -6.61 24.65
C TYR A 108 -39.18 -6.86 25.81
N ALA A 109 -38.57 -8.04 25.81
CA ALA A 109 -37.69 -8.53 26.86
C ALA A 109 -36.23 -8.55 26.37
N SER A 110 -35.61 -7.38 26.36
CA SER A 110 -34.18 -7.24 26.06
C SER A 110 -33.58 -5.98 26.70
N ASN A 111 -32.59 -6.18 27.58
CA ASN A 111 -31.83 -5.10 28.18
C ASN A 111 -30.99 -4.33 27.16
N LEU A 112 -30.47 -5.03 26.13
CA LEU A 112 -29.71 -4.42 25.05
C LEU A 112 -30.62 -3.56 24.15
N ALA A 113 -31.77 -4.09 23.73
CA ALA A 113 -32.72 -3.35 22.90
C ALA A 113 -33.16 -2.04 23.57
N ARG A 114 -33.39 -2.07 24.90
CA ARG A 114 -33.74 -0.86 25.67
C ARG A 114 -32.66 0.21 25.62
N LYS A 115 -31.39 -0.15 25.81
CA LYS A 115 -30.27 0.82 25.74
C LYS A 115 -30.12 1.38 24.33
N CYS A 116 -30.25 0.52 23.32
CA CYS A 116 -30.09 0.94 21.94
C CYS A 116 -31.29 1.72 21.41
N MET A 117 -32.46 1.68 22.06
CA MET A 117 -33.62 2.49 21.66
C MET A 117 -33.27 3.99 21.60
N VAL A 118 -32.39 4.46 22.49
CA VAL A 118 -31.89 5.84 22.48
C VAL A 118 -31.15 6.16 21.18
N VAL A 119 -30.39 5.21 20.63
CA VAL A 119 -29.67 5.37 19.35
C VAL A 119 -30.68 5.52 18.20
N TYR A 120 -31.73 4.71 18.19
CA TYR A 120 -32.81 4.82 17.20
C TYR A 120 -33.57 6.16 17.31
N GLN A 121 -33.73 6.69 18.52
CA GLN A 121 -34.34 8.01 18.76
C GLN A 121 -33.43 9.18 18.32
N THR A 122 -32.12 9.05 18.49
CA THR A 122 -31.16 10.11 18.12
C THR A 122 -30.92 10.17 16.61
N TYR A 123 -30.75 9.03 15.95
CA TYR A 123 -30.33 8.97 14.53
C TYR A 123 -31.50 8.84 13.54
N VAL A 124 -32.55 9.64 13.72
CA VAL A 124 -33.73 9.66 12.82
C VAL A 124 -33.35 10.09 11.39
N GLY A 125 -32.30 10.91 11.23
CA GLY A 125 -31.83 11.36 9.92
C GLY A 125 -31.41 10.22 8.97
N ALA A 126 -30.93 9.10 9.52
CA ALA A 126 -30.51 7.92 8.76
C ALA A 126 -31.66 6.95 8.42
N MET A 127 -32.88 7.22 8.91
CA MET A 127 -34.05 6.39 8.68
C MET A 127 -34.81 6.85 7.42
N ASN A 128 -35.79 6.05 7.00
CA ASN A 128 -36.62 6.37 5.85
C ASN A 128 -37.55 7.57 6.11
N ASP A 129 -38.18 8.04 5.02
CA ASP A 129 -39.08 9.21 5.09
C ASP A 129 -40.37 8.94 5.88
N ASN A 130 -40.77 7.67 6.01
CA ASN A 130 -41.90 7.27 6.85
C ASN A 130 -41.64 7.61 8.33
N ILE A 131 -40.48 7.23 8.87
CA ILE A 131 -40.12 7.54 10.25
C ILE A 131 -39.88 9.04 10.43
N LYS A 132 -39.26 9.73 9.46
CA LYS A 132 -39.10 11.19 9.51
C LYS A 132 -40.46 11.91 9.53
N ARG A 133 -41.46 11.41 8.81
CA ARG A 133 -42.84 11.92 8.87
C ARG A 133 -43.46 11.64 10.25
N LEU A 134 -43.41 10.39 10.71
CA LEU A 134 -43.96 10.00 12.02
C LEU A 134 -43.32 10.78 13.18
N PHE A 135 -42.01 11.04 13.09
CA PHE A 135 -41.30 11.89 14.05
C PHE A 135 -41.85 13.31 14.08
N ARG A 136 -42.08 13.94 12.92
CA ARG A 136 -42.66 15.29 12.83
C ARG A 136 -44.09 15.33 13.37
N GLU A 137 -44.92 14.35 13.01
CA GLU A 137 -46.30 14.24 13.47
C GLU A 137 -46.37 14.10 14.99
N ARG A 138 -45.61 13.16 15.56
CA ARG A 138 -45.61 12.90 17.01
C ARG A 138 -44.97 14.02 17.82
N MET A 139 -43.97 14.70 17.29
CA MET A 139 -43.40 15.91 17.91
C MET A 139 -44.43 17.04 17.94
N ALA A 140 -45.18 17.26 16.85
CA ALA A 140 -46.25 18.24 16.83
C ALA A 140 -47.38 17.90 17.82
N GLU A 141 -47.73 16.62 17.97
CA GLU A 141 -48.69 16.14 18.99
C GLU A 141 -48.18 16.38 20.42
N ALA A 142 -46.90 16.12 20.69
CA ALA A 142 -46.27 16.35 22.00
C ALA A 142 -46.19 17.84 22.36
N GLU A 143 -45.85 18.70 21.39
CA GLU A 143 -45.87 20.15 21.54
C GLU A 143 -47.29 20.66 21.83
N ALA A 144 -48.30 20.14 21.13
CA ALA A 144 -49.69 20.52 21.33
C ALA A 144 -50.27 20.08 22.69
N THR A 145 -49.77 18.97 23.25
CA THR A 145 -50.22 18.43 24.55
C THR A 145 -49.43 18.97 25.75
N GLY A 146 -48.38 19.77 25.51
CA GLY A 146 -47.56 20.38 26.57
C GLY A 146 -46.60 19.40 27.26
N ASP A 147 -46.52 18.14 26.82
CA ASP A 147 -45.64 17.11 27.38
C ASP A 147 -44.28 17.13 26.65
N GLY A 148 -43.62 18.29 26.64
CA GLY A 148 -42.38 18.57 25.89
C GLY A 148 -41.12 17.86 26.41
N SER A 149 -41.24 16.89 27.31
CA SER A 149 -40.10 16.22 27.95
C SER A 149 -39.61 14.99 27.17
N GLY A 150 -39.30 15.15 25.89
CA GLY A 150 -38.69 14.08 25.07
C GLY A 150 -39.54 12.79 24.91
N LYS A 151 -40.84 12.87 25.20
CA LYS A 151 -41.85 11.85 24.89
C LYS A 151 -42.52 12.24 23.57
N GLY A 152 -42.86 11.28 22.72
CA GLY A 152 -43.40 11.59 21.38
C GLY A 152 -42.46 11.30 20.21
N GLY A 153 -41.55 10.35 20.34
CA GLY A 153 -40.80 9.81 19.19
C GLY A 153 -41.57 8.69 18.46
N PRO A 154 -41.16 8.32 17.24
CA PRO A 154 -41.67 7.15 16.50
C PRO A 154 -41.39 5.82 17.23
N TRP A 155 -40.49 5.85 18.22
CA TRP A 155 -40.10 4.72 19.07
C TRP A 155 -40.76 4.73 20.46
N ASP A 156 -41.66 5.67 20.70
CA ASP A 156 -42.47 5.76 21.92
C ASP A 156 -43.79 5.02 21.70
N PHE A 157 -43.78 3.70 21.95
CA PHE A 157 -44.88 2.81 21.61
C PHE A 157 -46.06 2.96 22.58
N LYS A 158 -47.28 2.95 22.06
CA LYS A 158 -48.51 3.11 22.87
C LYS A 158 -48.92 1.79 23.52
N TYR A 159 -48.71 0.67 22.82
CA TYR A 159 -49.21 -0.65 23.23
C TYR A 159 -48.11 -1.62 23.69
N ILE A 160 -46.85 -1.18 23.65
CA ILE A 160 -45.69 -2.03 23.91
C ILE A 160 -44.99 -1.60 25.19
N ARG A 161 -44.68 -2.57 26.05
CA ARG A 161 -44.00 -2.35 27.32
C ARG A 161 -42.62 -3.00 27.36
N SER A 162 -41.65 -2.29 27.93
CA SER A 162 -40.31 -2.84 28.20
C SER A 162 -40.32 -3.72 29.43
N LEU A 163 -39.82 -4.94 29.29
CA LEU A 163 -39.55 -5.81 30.43
C LEU A 163 -38.07 -5.72 30.81
N LYS A 164 -37.78 -5.30 32.06
CA LYS A 164 -36.40 -5.25 32.58
C LYS A 164 -35.92 -6.65 33.02
N ASN A 165 -36.75 -7.32 33.82
CA ASN A 165 -36.48 -8.64 34.39
C ASN A 165 -37.71 -9.52 34.22
N LEU A 166 -37.50 -10.82 34.00
CA LEU A 166 -38.60 -11.78 33.87
C LEU A 166 -39.36 -11.99 35.19
N ASP A 167 -38.74 -11.78 36.34
CA ASP A 167 -39.40 -11.91 37.65
C ASP A 167 -40.55 -10.91 37.85
N ARG A 168 -40.54 -9.80 37.12
CA ARG A 168 -41.61 -8.79 37.17
C ARG A 168 -42.73 -9.07 36.18
N PHE A 169 -42.62 -10.13 35.39
CA PHE A 169 -43.64 -10.55 34.45
C PHE A 169 -44.58 -11.52 35.14
N ASP A 170 -45.82 -11.08 35.31
CA ASP A 170 -46.91 -11.95 35.74
C ASP A 170 -47.50 -12.66 34.51
N ASP A 171 -47.37 -13.98 34.47
CA ASP A 171 -47.72 -14.82 33.31
C ASP A 171 -49.21 -15.16 33.29
N VAL A 172 -50.04 -14.12 33.27
CA VAL A 172 -51.50 -14.21 33.31
C VAL A 172 -52.09 -13.75 31.98
N GLY A 173 -52.95 -14.61 31.41
CA GLY A 173 -53.65 -14.33 30.16
C GLY A 173 -52.79 -14.52 28.90
N GLY A 174 -53.31 -14.05 27.77
CA GLY A 174 -52.60 -14.03 26.50
C GLY A 174 -51.70 -12.80 26.38
N CYS A 175 -50.51 -12.96 25.82
CA CYS A 175 -49.58 -11.86 25.55
C CYS A 175 -48.72 -12.15 24.32
N VAL A 176 -48.15 -11.09 23.75
CA VAL A 176 -47.12 -11.20 22.71
C VAL A 176 -45.78 -10.81 23.32
N MET A 177 -44.79 -11.68 23.21
CA MET A 177 -43.49 -11.51 23.86
C MET A 177 -42.36 -11.59 22.84
N LEU A 178 -41.70 -10.45 22.60
CA LEU A 178 -40.49 -10.35 21.80
C LEU A 178 -39.29 -10.51 22.72
N ALA A 179 -38.55 -11.61 22.59
CA ALA A 179 -37.46 -11.94 23.50
C ALA A 179 -36.15 -12.20 22.75
N SER A 180 -35.03 -11.74 23.32
CA SER A 180 -33.69 -12.03 22.79
C SER A 180 -32.99 -13.14 23.57
N PRO A 181 -32.10 -13.93 22.93
CA PRO A 181 -31.66 -13.91 21.53
C PRO A 181 -32.62 -14.59 20.53
N GLY A 182 -32.51 -14.23 19.25
CA GLY A 182 -33.39 -14.73 18.18
C GLY A 182 -33.22 -16.20 17.82
N MET A 183 -32.07 -16.79 18.11
CA MET A 183 -31.74 -18.18 17.76
C MET A 183 -32.00 -19.18 18.90
N LEU A 184 -32.62 -18.74 20.02
CA LEU A 184 -33.04 -19.57 21.14
C LEU A 184 -31.92 -20.39 21.83
N GLN A 185 -30.66 -19.94 21.78
CA GLN A 185 -29.56 -20.68 22.41
C GLN A 185 -29.56 -20.59 23.93
N ASN A 186 -29.82 -19.38 24.45
CA ASN A 186 -29.77 -19.04 25.86
C ASN A 186 -30.66 -17.82 26.16
N GLY A 187 -30.50 -17.20 27.33
CA GLY A 187 -31.22 -15.99 27.72
C GLY A 187 -32.74 -16.15 27.89
N VAL A 188 -33.42 -15.01 27.89
CA VAL A 188 -34.86 -14.89 28.21
C VAL A 188 -35.72 -15.60 27.17
N SER A 189 -35.34 -15.56 25.88
CA SER A 189 -36.10 -16.24 24.84
C SER A 189 -36.10 -17.76 25.02
N ARG A 190 -34.96 -18.34 25.45
CA ARG A 190 -34.86 -19.78 25.75
C ARG A 190 -35.61 -20.17 27.02
N GLU A 191 -35.51 -19.36 28.07
CA GLU A 191 -36.25 -19.59 29.32
C GLU A 191 -37.77 -19.59 29.09
N LEU A 192 -38.27 -18.60 28.35
CA LEU A 192 -39.68 -18.52 27.97
C LEU A 192 -40.11 -19.68 27.08
N LEU A 193 -39.25 -20.13 26.15
CA LEU A 193 -39.53 -21.32 25.35
C LEU A 193 -39.74 -22.54 26.23
N GLU A 194 -38.82 -22.80 27.16
CA GLU A 194 -38.91 -23.95 28.07
C GLU A 194 -40.16 -23.90 28.94
N ARG A 195 -40.57 -22.71 29.38
CA ARG A 195 -41.80 -22.49 30.16
C ARG A 195 -43.07 -22.69 29.35
N TRP A 196 -43.09 -22.27 28.08
CA TRP A 196 -44.31 -22.20 27.28
C TRP A 196 -44.49 -23.34 26.28
N ALA A 197 -43.42 -24.05 25.89
CA ALA A 197 -43.48 -25.15 24.93
C ALA A 197 -44.42 -26.30 25.32
N PRO A 198 -44.57 -26.68 26.61
CA PRO A 198 -45.46 -27.78 26.99
C PRO A 198 -46.96 -27.55 26.80
N ASN A 199 -47.40 -26.32 26.52
CA ASN A 199 -48.81 -25.96 26.40
C ASN A 199 -49.21 -25.74 24.93
N GLU A 200 -50.21 -26.49 24.46
CA GLU A 200 -50.74 -26.46 23.09
C GLU A 200 -51.39 -25.12 22.70
N LYS A 201 -51.86 -24.34 23.68
CA LYS A 201 -52.44 -23.03 23.41
C LYS A 201 -51.38 -22.03 22.96
N ASN A 202 -50.14 -22.20 23.39
CA ASN A 202 -49.06 -21.26 23.07
C ASN A 202 -48.56 -21.45 21.63
N GLY A 203 -47.83 -20.45 21.14
CA GLY A 203 -47.16 -20.53 19.85
C GLY A 203 -45.81 -19.83 19.85
N VAL A 204 -44.87 -20.38 19.09
CA VAL A 204 -43.54 -19.83 18.84
C VAL A 204 -43.47 -19.42 17.38
N ILE A 205 -43.14 -18.16 17.13
CA ILE A 205 -43.05 -17.62 15.77
C ILE A 205 -41.62 -17.17 15.49
N ILE A 206 -40.90 -17.91 14.65
CA ILE A 206 -39.55 -17.57 14.21
C ILE A 206 -39.66 -16.52 13.11
N THR A 207 -39.06 -15.35 13.34
CA THR A 207 -39.17 -14.20 12.42
C THR A 207 -37.89 -13.87 11.65
N GLY A 208 -36.80 -14.57 11.89
CA GLY A 208 -35.49 -14.27 11.29
C GLY A 208 -34.75 -15.51 10.83
N TYR A 209 -33.60 -15.30 10.19
CA TYR A 209 -32.74 -16.38 9.75
C TYR A 209 -32.21 -17.18 10.94
N SER A 210 -32.29 -18.51 10.84
CA SER A 210 -31.78 -19.44 11.85
C SER A 210 -30.66 -20.28 11.26
N VAL A 211 -29.52 -20.31 11.96
CA VAL A 211 -28.33 -21.09 11.58
C VAL A 211 -28.53 -22.56 11.98
N GLU A 212 -28.03 -23.48 11.15
CA GLU A 212 -28.01 -24.91 11.45
C GLU A 212 -27.32 -25.21 12.79
N GLY A 213 -27.87 -26.17 13.54
CA GLY A 213 -27.40 -26.53 14.88
C GLY A 213 -27.92 -25.63 16.02
N THR A 214 -28.68 -24.58 15.73
CA THR A 214 -29.37 -23.77 16.76
C THR A 214 -30.75 -24.32 17.10
N MET A 215 -31.26 -24.00 18.29
CA MET A 215 -32.61 -24.42 18.71
C MET A 215 -33.69 -23.79 17.83
N ALA A 216 -33.50 -22.56 17.35
CA ALA A 216 -34.45 -21.92 16.44
C ALA A 216 -34.59 -22.69 15.11
N LYS A 217 -33.51 -23.30 14.60
CA LYS A 217 -33.59 -24.15 13.41
C LYS A 217 -34.22 -25.50 13.71
N GLN A 218 -33.88 -26.10 14.86
CA GLN A 218 -34.42 -27.40 15.28
C GLN A 218 -35.92 -27.34 15.57
N ILE A 219 -36.43 -26.29 16.22
CA ILE A 219 -37.84 -26.21 16.62
C ILE A 219 -38.79 -26.07 15.43
N VAL A 220 -38.32 -25.50 14.32
CA VAL A 220 -39.09 -25.37 13.06
C VAL A 220 -39.38 -26.73 12.44
N GLN A 221 -38.56 -27.75 12.71
CA GLN A 221 -38.84 -29.14 12.32
C GLN A 221 -39.88 -29.83 13.22
N GLU A 222 -40.47 -29.08 14.16
CA GLU A 222 -41.52 -29.52 15.08
C GLU A 222 -41.21 -30.80 15.90
N PRO A 223 -40.03 -30.92 16.53
CA PRO A 223 -39.68 -32.10 17.32
C PRO A 223 -40.66 -32.29 18.48
N ASP A 224 -40.98 -33.54 18.82
CA ASP A 224 -41.91 -33.86 19.93
C ASP A 224 -41.37 -33.41 21.29
N GLN A 225 -40.04 -33.38 21.44
CA GLN A 225 -39.36 -32.96 22.65
C GLN A 225 -38.21 -32.00 22.35
N ILE A 226 -38.01 -31.03 23.24
CA ILE A 226 -36.89 -30.08 23.21
C ILE A 226 -36.00 -30.29 24.43
N GLN A 227 -34.69 -30.11 24.26
CA GLN A 227 -33.76 -30.19 25.40
C GLN A 227 -33.93 -28.97 26.31
N ALA A 228 -34.02 -29.15 27.62
CA ALA A 228 -33.97 -28.05 28.58
C ALA A 228 -32.52 -27.67 28.89
N VAL A 229 -32.22 -26.38 28.83
CA VAL A 229 -30.90 -25.79 29.10
C VAL A 229 -30.98 -24.83 30.29
N MET A 230 -32.05 -24.04 30.40
CA MET A 230 -32.21 -22.99 31.41
C MET A 230 -32.96 -23.42 32.67
N SER A 231 -33.85 -24.40 32.55
CA SER A 231 -34.64 -24.90 33.69
C SER A 231 -33.81 -25.55 34.82
N ARG A 232 -32.48 -25.68 34.65
CA ARG A 232 -31.53 -26.12 35.66
C ARG A 232 -31.20 -25.06 36.73
N THR A 233 -31.48 -23.78 36.49
CA THR A 233 -31.08 -22.69 37.40
C THR A 233 -32.16 -22.34 38.44
N THR A 234 -33.41 -22.76 38.22
CA THR A 234 -34.57 -22.40 39.06
C THR A 234 -35.01 -23.50 40.03
N ALA A 235 -34.78 -24.78 39.72
CA ALA A 235 -35.02 -25.88 40.64
C ALA A 235 -33.73 -26.19 41.40
N GLY A 236 -33.72 -25.94 42.72
CA GLY A 236 -32.61 -26.24 43.65
C GLY A 236 -32.30 -27.74 43.78
N ALA A 237 -31.95 -28.40 42.69
CA ALA A 237 -31.48 -29.77 42.66
C ALA A 237 -30.06 -29.79 43.26
N ARG A 238 -30.02 -30.08 44.57
CA ARG A 238 -28.81 -30.51 45.29
C ARG A 238 -28.08 -31.54 44.43
N ARG A 239 -26.91 -31.19 43.88
CA ARG A 239 -26.02 -32.15 43.22
C ARG A 239 -25.01 -32.67 44.24
N GLY A 240 -25.02 -33.99 44.44
CA GLY A 240 -23.85 -34.71 44.91
C GLY A 240 -22.74 -34.70 43.83
N PRO A 241 -21.46 -34.77 44.21
CA PRO A 241 -20.36 -34.72 43.25
C PRO A 241 -20.25 -36.05 42.51
N GLY A 242 -20.38 -36.04 41.16
CA GLY A 242 -19.98 -37.16 40.31
C GLY A 242 -20.96 -37.65 39.22
N GLY A 243 -22.17 -37.10 39.09
CA GLY A 243 -23.13 -37.55 38.06
C GLY A 243 -23.01 -36.79 36.73
N GLU A 244 -22.73 -37.50 35.64
CA GLU A 244 -22.85 -37.00 34.27
C GLU A 244 -24.15 -36.20 34.06
N SER A 245 -24.08 -35.14 33.28
CA SER A 245 -25.18 -34.21 33.05
C SER A 245 -26.35 -34.83 32.30
N GLU A 246 -27.28 -35.45 33.03
CA GLU A 246 -28.55 -35.97 32.50
C GLU A 246 -29.27 -34.85 31.73
N LYS A 247 -29.50 -35.06 30.43
CA LYS A 247 -30.18 -34.08 29.56
C LYS A 247 -31.68 -34.17 29.84
N VAL A 248 -32.26 -33.12 30.40
CA VAL A 248 -33.71 -33.05 30.64
C VAL A 248 -34.40 -32.69 29.33
N PHE A 249 -35.44 -33.43 28.95
CA PHE A 249 -36.25 -33.18 27.76
C PHE A 249 -37.65 -32.72 28.16
N LEU A 250 -38.16 -31.69 27.48
CA LEU A 250 -39.48 -31.10 27.68
C LEU A 250 -40.37 -31.40 26.47
N PRO A 251 -41.64 -31.78 26.66
CA PRO A 251 -42.56 -31.98 25.55
C PRO A 251 -42.86 -30.65 24.85
N ARG A 252 -42.79 -30.61 23.52
CA ARG A 252 -43.25 -29.47 22.72
C ARG A 252 -44.67 -29.75 22.22
N ARG A 253 -45.64 -29.01 22.76
CA ARG A 253 -47.04 -29.02 22.31
C ARG A 253 -47.45 -27.71 21.63
N CYS A 254 -46.71 -26.63 21.86
CA CYS A 254 -46.99 -25.33 21.25
C CYS A 254 -46.88 -25.37 19.72
N SER A 255 -47.70 -24.58 19.02
CA SER A 255 -47.60 -24.43 17.56
C SER A 255 -46.32 -23.69 17.18
N VAL A 256 -45.66 -24.09 16.09
CA VAL A 256 -44.46 -23.39 15.58
C VAL A 256 -44.78 -22.83 14.19
N ALA A 257 -44.36 -21.60 13.93
CA ALA A 257 -44.48 -20.99 12.61
C ALA A 257 -43.21 -20.22 12.27
N GLU A 258 -42.86 -20.18 10.99
CA GLU A 258 -41.73 -19.39 10.48
C GLU A 258 -42.24 -18.37 9.46
N TYR A 259 -41.94 -17.09 9.71
CA TYR A 259 -42.19 -16.01 8.77
C TYR A 259 -40.90 -15.21 8.62
N SER A 260 -40.21 -15.31 7.49
CA SER A 260 -38.96 -14.58 7.31
C SER A 260 -39.22 -13.07 7.27
N PHE A 261 -38.71 -12.32 8.25
CA PHE A 261 -38.52 -10.86 8.24
C PHE A 261 -37.02 -10.54 8.31
N ALA A 262 -36.18 -11.40 7.74
CA ALA A 262 -34.75 -11.18 7.74
C ALA A 262 -34.38 -10.00 6.83
N ALA A 263 -33.43 -9.17 7.27
CA ALA A 263 -32.97 -7.99 6.52
C ALA A 263 -31.85 -8.33 5.53
N HIS A 264 -32.03 -9.41 4.77
CA HIS A 264 -31.10 -9.81 3.73
C HIS A 264 -31.82 -9.82 2.40
N VAL A 265 -31.06 -9.67 1.32
CA VAL A 265 -31.57 -9.84 -0.03
C VAL A 265 -31.98 -11.27 -0.30
N ASP A 266 -33.11 -11.43 -0.98
CA ASP A 266 -33.48 -12.71 -1.54
C ASP A 266 -32.67 -13.03 -2.82
N GLY A 267 -32.80 -14.24 -3.35
CA GLY A 267 -32.07 -14.66 -4.54
C GLY A 267 -32.43 -13.87 -5.81
N THR A 268 -33.65 -13.30 -5.88
CA THR A 268 -34.13 -12.53 -7.03
C THR A 268 -33.60 -11.10 -6.96
N GLU A 269 -33.74 -10.45 -5.80
CA GLU A 269 -33.25 -9.11 -5.49
C GLU A 269 -31.73 -9.03 -5.61
N ASN A 270 -31.00 -10.02 -5.07
CA ASN A 270 -29.54 -10.08 -5.14
C ASN A 270 -29.08 -10.23 -6.59
N ARG A 271 -29.77 -11.08 -7.38
CA ARG A 271 -29.49 -11.20 -8.82
C ARG A 271 -29.71 -9.88 -9.55
N GLU A 272 -30.86 -9.25 -9.36
CA GLU A 272 -31.18 -7.96 -9.99
C GLU A 272 -30.18 -6.88 -9.60
N PHE A 273 -29.72 -6.88 -8.35
CA PHE A 273 -28.68 -5.96 -7.88
C PHE A 273 -27.34 -6.20 -8.58
N ILE A 274 -26.90 -7.46 -8.67
CA ILE A 274 -25.66 -7.83 -9.35
C ILE A 274 -25.73 -7.46 -10.84
N GLU A 275 -26.89 -7.63 -11.47
CA GLU A 275 -27.11 -7.26 -12.87
C GLU A 275 -27.10 -5.74 -13.08
N GLU A 276 -27.67 -4.97 -12.16
CA GLU A 276 -27.69 -3.51 -12.19
C GLU A 276 -26.29 -2.91 -11.95
N VAL A 277 -25.50 -3.48 -11.02
CA VAL A 277 -24.11 -3.08 -10.79
C VAL A 277 -23.23 -3.40 -12.00
N ALA A 278 -23.54 -4.49 -12.71
CA ALA A 278 -22.84 -4.92 -13.93
C ALA A 278 -21.31 -5.04 -13.79
N ALA A 279 -20.83 -5.49 -12.63
CA ALA A 279 -19.40 -5.65 -12.36
C ALA A 279 -18.79 -6.82 -13.19
N PRO A 280 -17.62 -6.64 -13.83
CA PRO A 280 -16.90 -7.72 -14.49
C PRO A 280 -16.50 -8.87 -13.56
N VAL A 281 -16.23 -8.56 -12.29
CA VAL A 281 -15.85 -9.53 -11.27
C VAL A 281 -16.82 -9.46 -10.09
N VAL A 282 -17.37 -10.61 -9.70
CA VAL A 282 -18.28 -10.75 -8.56
C VAL A 282 -17.70 -11.78 -7.59
N ILE A 283 -17.61 -11.42 -6.32
CA ILE A 283 -17.13 -12.28 -5.23
C ILE A 283 -18.30 -12.50 -4.28
N LEU A 284 -18.72 -13.75 -4.15
CA LEU A 284 -19.76 -14.15 -3.21
C LEU A 284 -19.13 -14.48 -1.87
N VAL A 285 -19.61 -13.83 -0.81
CA VAL A 285 -19.22 -14.05 0.58
C VAL A 285 -20.47 -14.26 1.43
N HIS A 286 -20.30 -14.49 2.73
CA HIS A 286 -21.39 -14.56 3.72
C HIS A 286 -22.60 -15.39 3.27
N GLY A 287 -22.45 -16.71 3.26
CA GLY A 287 -23.49 -17.65 2.86
C GLY A 287 -23.07 -19.10 3.06
N GLU A 288 -24.03 -20.01 3.16
CA GLU A 288 -23.75 -21.44 3.24
C GLU A 288 -23.14 -21.93 1.92
N GLN A 289 -22.13 -22.82 1.98
CA GLN A 289 -21.41 -23.32 0.80
C GLN A 289 -22.34 -23.83 -0.30
N HIS A 290 -23.37 -24.61 0.05
CA HIS A 290 -24.30 -25.16 -0.93
C HIS A 290 -25.15 -24.07 -1.62
N ASN A 291 -25.72 -23.15 -0.83
CA ASN A 291 -26.55 -22.06 -1.36
C ASN A 291 -25.73 -21.07 -2.20
N MET A 292 -24.51 -20.77 -1.76
CA MET A 292 -23.56 -19.91 -2.47
C MET A 292 -23.16 -20.53 -3.82
N MET A 293 -22.88 -21.83 -3.88
CA MET A 293 -22.55 -22.53 -5.13
C MET A 293 -23.74 -22.55 -6.11
N ARG A 294 -24.98 -22.69 -5.61
CA ARG A 294 -26.18 -22.60 -6.45
C ARG A 294 -26.35 -21.21 -7.05
N LEU A 295 -26.15 -20.16 -6.26
CA LEU A 295 -26.20 -18.77 -6.73
C LEU A 295 -25.11 -18.51 -7.77
N LYS A 296 -23.87 -18.96 -7.52
CA LYS A 296 -22.76 -18.88 -8.49
C LYS A 296 -23.11 -19.52 -9.83
N SER A 297 -23.61 -20.76 -9.82
CA SER A 297 -24.02 -21.47 -11.04
C SER A 297 -25.15 -20.75 -11.78
N LYS A 298 -26.12 -20.19 -11.05
CA LYS A 298 -27.20 -19.39 -11.63
C LYS A 298 -26.68 -18.11 -12.29
N LEU A 299 -25.76 -17.39 -11.65
CA LEU A 299 -25.15 -16.18 -12.22
C LEU A 299 -24.30 -16.50 -13.46
N LEU A 300 -23.54 -17.60 -13.45
CA LEU A 300 -22.74 -18.01 -14.61
C LEU A 300 -23.62 -18.41 -15.79
N SER A 301 -24.69 -19.18 -15.56
CA SER A 301 -25.63 -19.57 -16.62
C SER A 301 -26.34 -18.38 -17.26
N LEU A 302 -26.75 -17.38 -16.48
CA LEU A 302 -27.38 -16.16 -16.99
C LEU A 302 -26.41 -15.27 -17.79
N ASN A 303 -25.13 -15.26 -17.40
CA ASN A 303 -24.10 -14.47 -18.06
C ASN A 303 -23.44 -15.19 -19.25
N ALA A 304 -23.81 -16.44 -19.55
CA ALA A 304 -23.21 -17.23 -20.63
C ALA A 304 -23.39 -16.61 -22.03
N GLY A 305 -24.50 -15.90 -22.25
CA GLY A 305 -24.80 -15.23 -23.53
C GLY A 305 -24.28 -13.80 -23.65
N LYS A 306 -23.65 -13.24 -22.60
CA LYS A 306 -23.20 -11.84 -22.60
C LYS A 306 -21.83 -11.72 -23.29
N THR A 307 -21.66 -10.64 -24.07
CA THR A 307 -20.40 -10.31 -24.76
C THR A 307 -19.25 -10.08 -23.78
N ALA A 308 -19.55 -9.49 -22.62
CA ALA A 308 -18.60 -9.33 -21.52
C ALA A 308 -18.73 -10.51 -20.55
N LYS A 309 -17.68 -11.33 -20.46
CA LYS A 309 -17.63 -12.47 -19.54
C LYS A 309 -17.51 -11.97 -18.09
N VAL A 310 -18.51 -12.29 -17.28
CA VAL A 310 -18.49 -12.03 -15.82
C VAL A 310 -17.78 -13.19 -15.12
N LYS A 311 -16.82 -12.87 -14.25
CA LYS A 311 -16.13 -13.86 -13.41
C LYS A 311 -16.76 -13.87 -12.03
N VAL A 312 -17.28 -15.03 -11.61
CA VAL A 312 -17.92 -15.19 -10.29
C VAL A 312 -17.05 -16.09 -9.40
N PHE A 313 -16.67 -15.60 -8.23
CA PHE A 313 -15.85 -16.28 -7.23
C PHE A 313 -16.66 -16.58 -5.97
N SER A 314 -16.24 -17.60 -5.25
CA SER A 314 -16.87 -18.09 -4.01
C SER A 314 -15.78 -18.65 -3.09
N PRO A 315 -14.84 -17.80 -2.63
CA PRO A 315 -13.66 -18.25 -1.92
C PRO A 315 -14.00 -18.82 -0.54
N LYS A 316 -13.25 -19.82 -0.10
CA LYS A 316 -13.30 -20.32 1.28
C LYS A 316 -12.52 -19.40 2.21
N ASN A 317 -12.71 -19.58 3.51
CA ASN A 317 -11.90 -18.90 4.52
C ASN A 317 -10.41 -19.14 4.26
N CYS A 318 -9.62 -18.07 4.32
CA CYS A 318 -8.18 -18.06 4.05
C CYS A 318 -7.76 -18.40 2.61
N GLU A 319 -8.69 -18.49 1.66
CA GLU A 319 -8.37 -18.64 0.24
C GLU A 319 -7.99 -17.28 -0.37
N GLU A 320 -6.74 -17.14 -0.82
CA GLU A 320 -6.26 -15.93 -1.48
C GLU A 320 -6.79 -15.87 -2.92
N LEU A 321 -7.51 -14.80 -3.25
CA LEU A 321 -8.01 -14.57 -4.60
C LEU A 321 -7.14 -13.57 -5.36
N ARG A 322 -6.47 -14.02 -6.41
CA ARG A 322 -5.65 -13.17 -7.29
C ARG A 322 -6.43 -12.76 -8.52
N ILE A 323 -6.79 -11.48 -8.59
CA ILE A 323 -7.47 -10.89 -9.74
C ILE A 323 -6.50 -9.91 -10.40
N PRO A 324 -5.97 -10.21 -11.61
CA PRO A 324 -5.06 -9.31 -12.29
C PRO A 324 -5.83 -8.10 -12.84
N PHE A 325 -5.34 -6.91 -12.52
CA PHE A 325 -5.82 -5.64 -13.09
C PHE A 325 -4.67 -4.95 -13.80
N LYS A 326 -4.85 -4.70 -15.10
CA LYS A 326 -3.91 -3.92 -15.90
C LYS A 326 -4.52 -2.55 -16.15
N GLN A 327 -3.85 -1.52 -15.68
CA GLN A 327 -4.24 -0.14 -15.90
C GLN A 327 -3.02 0.64 -16.38
N ASP A 328 -3.24 1.50 -17.37
CA ASP A 328 -2.18 2.34 -17.90
C ASP A 328 -1.81 3.40 -16.86
N LYS A 329 -0.52 3.47 -16.52
CA LYS A 329 0.00 4.52 -15.65
C LYS A 329 0.05 5.81 -16.44
N THR A 330 -0.76 6.79 -16.04
CA THR A 330 -0.78 8.12 -16.65
C THR A 330 0.00 9.09 -15.77
N ALA A 331 1.01 9.72 -16.36
CA ALA A 331 1.75 10.81 -15.73
C ALA A 331 1.33 12.14 -16.35
N LYS A 332 1.15 13.17 -15.51
CA LYS A 332 0.85 14.53 -15.97
C LYS A 332 2.14 15.32 -16.06
N VAL A 333 2.41 15.90 -17.22
CA VAL A 333 3.53 16.86 -17.37
C VAL A 333 3.10 18.20 -16.81
N VAL A 334 3.91 18.79 -15.93
CA VAL A 334 3.63 20.07 -15.26
C VAL A 334 4.84 21.00 -15.32
N GLY A 335 4.62 22.30 -15.12
CA GLY A 335 5.67 23.31 -15.12
C GLY A 335 6.22 23.60 -16.52
N LYS A 336 7.52 23.87 -16.62
CA LYS A 336 8.20 24.23 -17.87
C LYS A 336 8.17 23.12 -18.90
N LEU A 337 8.20 21.85 -18.48
CA LEU A 337 8.11 20.73 -19.43
C LEU A 337 6.78 20.68 -20.18
N ALA A 338 5.73 21.33 -19.66
CA ALA A 338 4.43 21.40 -20.33
C ALA A 338 4.40 22.38 -21.51
N THR A 339 5.42 23.24 -21.69
CA THR A 339 5.52 24.11 -22.88
C THR A 339 5.98 23.35 -24.12
N ILE A 340 6.52 22.14 -23.95
CA ILE A 340 6.94 21.29 -25.05
C ILE A 340 5.68 20.77 -25.76
N PRO A 341 5.51 21.02 -27.08
CA PRO A 341 4.32 20.57 -27.79
C PRO A 341 4.26 19.03 -27.79
N PRO A 342 3.07 18.43 -27.65
CA PRO A 342 2.92 16.99 -27.68
C PRO A 342 3.33 16.43 -29.05
N PRO A 343 3.95 15.24 -29.11
CA PRO A 343 4.33 14.63 -30.37
C PRO A 343 3.09 14.33 -31.23
N THR A 344 3.19 14.61 -32.53
CA THR A 344 2.09 14.49 -33.50
C THR A 344 1.70 13.05 -33.82
N SER A 345 2.56 12.07 -33.50
CA SER A 345 2.31 10.63 -33.67
C SER A 345 2.86 9.85 -32.47
N LEU A 346 2.09 8.87 -31.98
CA LEU A 346 2.44 7.98 -30.87
C LEU A 346 3.48 6.90 -31.26
N THR A 347 3.65 6.66 -32.56
CA THR A 347 4.62 5.70 -33.11
C THR A 347 5.45 6.40 -34.19
N PRO A 348 6.63 6.93 -33.86
CA PRO A 348 7.52 7.50 -34.85
C PRO A 348 8.10 6.38 -35.73
N THR A 349 7.93 6.50 -37.04
CA THR A 349 8.53 5.63 -38.06
C THR A 349 10.03 5.88 -38.25
N ASP A 350 10.57 6.96 -37.68
CA ASP A 350 11.95 7.40 -37.85
C ASP A 350 12.63 7.64 -36.48
N PRO A 351 13.72 6.94 -36.13
CA PRO A 351 14.40 7.06 -34.83
C PRO A 351 14.85 8.49 -34.49
N GLN A 352 15.14 9.33 -35.50
CA GLN A 352 15.56 10.72 -35.28
C GLN A 352 14.40 11.67 -34.92
N SER A 353 13.15 11.24 -35.11
CA SER A 353 11.95 12.03 -34.77
C SER A 353 11.42 11.78 -33.35
N GLN A 354 12.09 10.92 -32.56
CA GLN A 354 11.73 10.68 -31.16
C GLN A 354 12.09 11.88 -30.30
N GLN A 355 11.08 12.64 -29.90
CA GLN A 355 11.22 13.74 -28.96
C GLN A 355 11.38 13.18 -27.54
N ILE A 356 12.61 13.21 -27.02
CA ILE A 356 12.92 12.76 -25.66
C ILE A 356 12.55 13.87 -24.68
N ILE A 357 11.73 13.54 -23.68
CA ILE A 357 11.40 14.43 -22.57
C ILE A 357 12.18 13.93 -21.35
N THR A 358 13.10 14.75 -20.85
CA THR A 358 13.85 14.48 -19.63
C THR A 358 13.27 15.29 -18.48
N GLY A 359 13.13 14.65 -17.32
CA GLY A 359 12.54 15.28 -16.14
C GLY A 359 12.52 14.35 -14.95
N VAL A 360 12.08 14.87 -13.82
CA VAL A 360 11.91 14.13 -12.58
C VAL A 360 10.45 13.68 -12.49
N LEU A 361 10.25 12.37 -12.31
CA LEU A 361 8.93 11.79 -12.10
C LEU A 361 8.64 11.73 -10.60
N VAL A 362 7.67 12.51 -10.14
CA VAL A 362 7.22 12.53 -8.75
C VAL A 362 5.94 11.71 -8.63
N GLN A 363 5.94 10.74 -7.72
CA GLN A 363 4.77 9.94 -7.38
C GLN A 363 4.21 10.38 -6.03
N ASN A 364 2.95 10.85 -6.02
CA ASN A 364 2.19 11.08 -4.80
C ASN A 364 1.01 10.10 -4.78
N ASP A 365 1.07 9.10 -3.90
CA ASP A 365 0.23 7.89 -3.92
C ASP A 365 0.24 7.20 -5.30
N PHE A 366 -0.85 7.33 -6.06
CA PHE A 366 -1.00 6.79 -7.41
C PHE A 366 -0.96 7.86 -8.50
N LYS A 367 -0.83 9.14 -8.13
CA LYS A 367 -0.73 10.26 -9.07
C LYS A 367 0.73 10.45 -9.46
N LEU A 368 1.01 10.33 -10.75
CA LEU A 368 2.34 10.54 -11.32
C LEU A 368 2.39 11.92 -11.98
N SER A 369 3.41 12.70 -11.65
CA SER A 369 3.66 14.01 -12.25
C SER A 369 5.10 14.08 -12.75
N LEU A 370 5.29 14.46 -14.01
CA LEU A 370 6.60 14.66 -14.62
C LEU A 370 6.89 16.17 -14.66
N MET A 371 8.02 16.59 -14.08
CA MET A 371 8.37 18.01 -13.94
C MET A 371 9.87 18.24 -14.13
N ALA A 372 10.25 19.47 -14.43
CA ALA A 372 11.67 19.86 -14.44
C ALA A 372 12.21 19.91 -12.99
N PRO A 373 13.52 19.69 -12.76
CA PRO A 373 14.13 19.81 -11.44
C PRO A 373 13.88 21.17 -10.76
N GLU A 374 13.81 22.24 -11.55
CA GLU A 374 13.57 23.60 -11.08
C GLU A 374 12.14 23.79 -10.52
N ASP A 375 11.19 23.03 -11.04
CA ASP A 375 9.77 23.11 -10.70
C ASP A 375 9.41 22.25 -9.47
N LEU A 376 10.34 21.42 -8.96
CA LEU A 376 10.08 20.51 -7.82
C LEU A 376 9.60 21.27 -6.57
N ARG A 377 10.19 22.44 -6.31
CA ARG A 377 9.89 23.22 -5.11
C ARG A 377 8.47 23.78 -5.15
N GLU A 378 8.03 24.24 -6.31
CA GLU A 378 6.71 24.87 -6.48
C GLU A 378 5.59 23.83 -6.52
N TYR A 379 5.79 22.72 -7.26
CA TYR A 379 4.72 21.75 -7.52
C TYR A 379 4.73 20.53 -6.57
N ALA A 380 5.89 20.12 -6.06
CA ALA A 380 6.01 18.96 -5.16
C ALA A 380 6.37 19.37 -3.72
N GLY A 381 6.69 20.64 -3.47
CA GLY A 381 7.15 21.11 -2.16
C GLY A 381 8.52 20.55 -1.75
N LEU A 382 9.25 19.95 -2.71
CA LEU A 382 10.55 19.34 -2.50
C LEU A 382 11.64 20.36 -2.78
N ASN A 383 12.51 20.61 -1.82
CA ASN A 383 13.67 21.48 -2.02
C ASN A 383 14.80 20.69 -2.69
N THR A 384 15.35 21.25 -3.76
CA THR A 384 16.59 20.77 -4.36
C THR A 384 17.77 21.34 -3.60
N THR A 385 18.65 20.48 -3.09
CA THR A 385 19.90 20.88 -2.43
C THR A 385 21.08 20.34 -3.20
N THR A 386 21.98 21.22 -3.61
CA THR A 386 23.28 20.85 -4.17
C THR A 386 24.30 20.76 -3.04
N ILE A 387 25.04 19.66 -2.97
CA ILE A 387 26.11 19.48 -1.99
C ILE A 387 27.42 19.93 -2.64
N THR A 388 28.07 20.94 -2.08
CA THR A 388 29.40 21.38 -2.50
C THR A 388 30.46 20.79 -1.58
N CYS A 389 31.42 20.08 -2.14
CA CYS A 389 32.55 19.50 -1.43
C CYS A 389 33.75 20.45 -1.53
N LYS A 390 34.50 20.58 -0.42
CA LYS A 390 35.72 21.39 -0.34
C LYS A 390 36.80 20.62 0.36
N GLN A 391 37.98 20.56 -0.25
CA GLN A 391 39.17 19.98 0.35
C GLN A 391 40.30 21.01 0.34
N ARG A 392 40.98 21.16 1.48
CA ARG A 392 42.16 22.00 1.60
C ARG A 392 43.38 21.14 1.89
N LEU A 393 44.46 21.41 1.19
CA LEU A 393 45.74 20.73 1.34
C LEU A 393 46.87 21.72 1.15
N ARG A 394 48.03 21.49 1.77
CA ARG A 394 49.18 22.39 1.71
C ARG A 394 50.31 21.74 0.93
N LEU A 395 50.72 22.35 -0.17
CA LEU A 395 51.84 21.90 -1.00
C LEU A 395 53.07 22.74 -0.70
N THR A 396 54.12 22.11 -0.19
CA THR A 396 55.34 22.83 0.28
C THR A 396 56.46 22.88 -0.76
N ALA A 397 56.59 21.83 -1.58
CA ALA A 397 57.69 21.70 -2.55
C ALA A 397 57.28 22.06 -4.00
N ALA A 398 56.00 21.91 -4.34
CA ALA A 398 55.51 22.09 -5.69
C ALA A 398 55.21 23.57 -5.99
N GLY A 399 55.96 24.16 -6.93
CA GLY A 399 55.67 25.49 -7.46
C GLY A 399 54.50 25.49 -8.46
N ILE A 400 53.90 26.66 -8.67
CA ILE A 400 52.69 26.82 -9.50
C ILE A 400 52.83 26.27 -10.94
N ASP A 401 53.99 26.45 -11.57
CA ASP A 401 54.24 25.97 -12.94
C ASP A 401 54.24 24.43 -13.01
N LEU A 402 54.73 23.78 -11.95
CA LEU A 402 54.80 22.32 -11.88
C LEU A 402 53.41 21.72 -11.62
N ILE A 403 52.60 22.40 -10.80
CA ILE A 403 51.19 22.05 -10.58
C ILE A 403 50.41 22.16 -11.89
N ARG A 404 50.57 23.28 -12.62
CA ARG A 404 49.95 23.48 -13.93
C ARG A 404 50.37 22.38 -14.92
N TRP A 405 51.67 22.14 -15.06
CA TRP A 405 52.20 21.13 -15.97
C TRP A 405 51.69 19.72 -15.65
N GLY A 406 51.68 19.35 -14.36
CA GLY A 406 51.24 18.02 -13.95
C GLY A 406 49.74 17.81 -14.13
N LEU A 407 48.93 18.81 -13.81
CA LEU A 407 47.50 18.75 -14.07
C LEU A 407 47.21 18.73 -15.59
N GLU A 408 47.89 19.55 -16.40
CA GLU A 408 47.71 19.56 -17.86
C GLU A 408 48.14 18.22 -18.50
N GLY A 409 49.15 17.57 -17.93
CA GLY A 409 49.62 16.26 -18.37
C GLY A 409 48.62 15.13 -18.11
N VAL A 410 47.79 15.23 -17.07
CA VAL A 410 46.79 14.19 -16.71
C VAL A 410 45.42 14.48 -17.31
N PHE A 411 44.97 15.73 -17.29
CA PHE A 411 43.60 16.12 -17.65
C PHE A 411 43.48 16.88 -18.97
N GLY A 412 44.59 17.14 -19.67
CA GLY A 412 44.61 17.92 -20.90
C GLY A 412 44.54 19.43 -20.63
N SER A 413 43.87 20.21 -21.49
CA SER A 413 43.80 21.66 -21.31
C SER A 413 42.96 22.03 -20.08
N ILE A 414 43.51 22.87 -19.21
CA ILE A 414 42.83 23.34 -18.00
C ILE A 414 42.42 24.80 -18.18
N GLU A 415 41.21 25.14 -17.74
CA GLU A 415 40.69 26.49 -17.89
C GLU A 415 41.12 27.38 -16.71
N GLU A 416 41.61 28.58 -17.00
CA GLU A 416 41.89 29.57 -15.95
C GLU A 416 40.59 30.25 -15.51
N LEU A 417 40.31 30.23 -14.20
CA LEU A 417 39.11 30.83 -13.63
C LEU A 417 39.12 32.36 -13.77
N PRO A 418 37.95 33.02 -13.89
CA PRO A 418 37.84 34.46 -14.17
C PRO A 418 38.55 35.38 -13.18
N GLU A 419 38.72 34.93 -11.94
CA GLU A 419 39.41 35.62 -10.84
C GLU A 419 40.88 35.93 -11.19
N MET A 420 41.52 35.06 -11.97
CA MET A 420 42.89 35.27 -12.46
C MET A 420 42.98 36.28 -13.61
N ARG A 421 41.94 36.38 -14.44
CA ARG A 421 41.89 37.34 -15.56
C ARG A 421 41.86 38.79 -15.09
N LYS A 422 41.18 39.08 -13.97
CA LYS A 422 41.16 40.42 -13.34
C LYS A 422 42.54 40.81 -12.77
N ASN A 423 43.24 39.87 -12.11
CA ASN A 423 44.58 40.13 -11.56
C ASN A 423 45.63 40.41 -12.65
N HIS A 424 45.51 39.78 -13.82
CA HIS A 424 46.38 40.08 -14.97
C HIS A 424 46.12 41.47 -15.57
N LEU A 425 44.87 41.94 -15.62
CA LEU A 425 44.53 43.29 -16.08
C LEU A 425 45.08 44.38 -15.14
N VAL A 426 45.01 44.17 -13.83
CA VAL A 426 45.58 45.09 -12.83
C VAL A 426 47.11 45.12 -12.89
N LYS A 427 47.79 43.96 -13.02
CA LYS A 427 49.25 43.89 -13.22
C LYS A 427 49.71 44.58 -14.51
N LYS A 428 48.93 44.50 -15.59
CA LYS A 428 49.27 45.13 -16.88
C LYS A 428 49.09 46.66 -16.86
N ALA A 429 48.17 47.18 -16.05
CA ALA A 429 48.01 48.62 -15.81
C ALA A 429 49.16 49.22 -14.99
N VAL A 430 49.74 48.46 -14.05
CA VAL A 430 50.88 48.90 -13.22
C VAL A 430 52.22 48.81 -13.96
N ALA A 431 52.38 47.86 -14.91
CA ALA A 431 53.62 47.67 -15.67
C ALA A 431 53.85 48.68 -16.81
N ASN A 432 52.80 49.41 -17.26
CA ASN A 432 52.88 50.40 -18.34
C ASN A 432 52.82 51.85 -17.84
N GLY A 433 53.52 52.17 -16.75
CA GLY A 433 53.65 53.54 -16.25
C GLY A 433 54.87 54.27 -16.83
N ASN A 434 54.72 54.92 -17.99
CA ASN A 434 55.60 56.01 -18.40
C ASN A 434 54.74 57.25 -18.73
N GLY A 435 55.16 58.41 -18.23
CA GLY A 435 54.33 59.60 -18.02
C GLY A 435 53.68 60.23 -19.26
N GLY A 436 52.51 60.84 -19.03
CA GLY A 436 51.81 61.69 -19.99
C GLY A 436 50.50 62.22 -19.39
N SER A 437 50.48 63.51 -19.08
CA SER A 437 49.34 64.32 -18.63
C SER A 437 48.19 64.35 -19.64
N ALA A 438 46.94 64.21 -19.17
CA ALA A 438 45.77 64.85 -19.78
C ALA A 438 44.59 64.91 -18.78
N GLU A 439 43.83 65.99 -18.90
CA GLU A 439 42.89 66.56 -17.95
C GLU A 439 41.50 65.88 -17.88
N ALA A 440 40.88 66.09 -16.71
CA ALA A 440 39.48 66.42 -16.46
C ALA A 440 38.33 65.50 -16.96
N GLY A 441 37.59 64.98 -15.97
CA GLY A 441 36.26 64.40 -16.11
C GLY A 441 35.66 64.16 -14.73
N ASN A 442 35.11 65.23 -14.16
CA ASN A 442 34.44 65.34 -12.87
C ASN A 442 33.22 64.40 -12.78
N ASP A 443 33.12 63.56 -11.75
CA ASP A 443 31.89 63.53 -10.95
C ASP A 443 32.09 62.94 -9.56
N THR A 444 31.54 63.69 -8.63
CA THR A 444 31.63 63.63 -7.17
C THR A 444 30.85 62.46 -6.56
N ASN A 445 31.43 61.79 -5.57
CA ASN A 445 30.77 61.62 -4.27
C ASN A 445 31.81 61.36 -3.17
N MET A 446 31.89 62.32 -2.26
CA MET A 446 32.57 62.23 -0.97
C MET A 446 31.80 61.26 -0.06
N ASP A 447 32.50 60.31 0.54
CA ASP A 447 32.22 59.87 1.92
C ASP A 447 33.53 59.40 2.58
N ASP A 448 33.56 59.51 3.89
CA ASP A 448 34.71 59.92 4.70
C ASP A 448 35.95 59.02 4.69
N GLY A 449 37.10 59.71 4.71
CA GLY A 449 38.39 59.13 4.98
C GLY A 449 38.49 58.62 6.41
N LYS A 450 38.59 57.31 6.56
CA LYS A 450 39.39 56.71 7.62
C LYS A 450 40.70 56.21 7.00
N VAL A 451 41.78 56.89 7.37
CA VAL A 451 43.13 56.34 7.29
C VAL A 451 43.12 55.08 8.14
N GLN A 452 43.03 53.92 7.48
CA GLN A 452 43.19 52.64 8.13
C GLN A 452 44.67 52.29 8.01
N GLU A 453 45.35 52.39 9.14
CA GLU A 453 46.71 51.91 9.34
C GLU A 453 46.90 50.56 8.66
N GLU A 454 48.03 50.40 7.96
CA GLU A 454 48.50 49.11 7.49
C GLU A 454 48.65 48.19 8.71
N ALA A 455 47.64 47.36 8.95
CA ALA A 455 47.75 46.23 9.83
C ALA A 455 48.61 45.19 9.11
N ASP A 456 49.75 44.85 9.72
CA ASP A 456 50.63 43.73 9.40
C ASP A 456 49.91 42.38 9.58
N GLU A 457 48.90 42.10 8.77
CA GLU A 457 48.37 40.76 8.56
C GLU A 457 48.85 40.28 7.18
N GLU A 458 49.64 39.20 7.15
CA GLU A 458 50.03 38.49 5.93
C GLU A 458 48.77 38.01 5.19
N VAL A 459 48.17 38.86 4.35
CA VAL A 459 47.04 38.49 3.51
C VAL A 459 47.52 37.50 2.47
N THR A 460 47.18 36.22 2.64
CA THR A 460 47.46 35.16 1.66
C THR A 460 46.78 35.48 0.33
N ARG A 461 47.58 35.77 -0.69
CA ARG A 461 47.08 36.19 -2.02
C ARG A 461 46.81 34.97 -2.87
N LEU A 462 45.69 34.97 -3.59
CA LEU A 462 45.40 33.95 -4.61
C LEU A 462 46.41 34.09 -5.76
N VAL A 463 47.17 33.03 -6.02
CA VAL A 463 48.26 33.01 -7.00
C VAL A 463 47.84 32.31 -8.29
N ALA A 464 46.98 31.30 -8.23
CA ALA A 464 46.33 30.73 -9.41
C ALA A 464 44.97 30.12 -9.07
N ALA A 465 44.08 30.07 -10.07
CA ALA A 465 42.80 29.40 -9.96
C ALA A 465 42.46 28.74 -11.31
N TYR A 466 42.22 27.43 -11.26
CA TYR A 466 42.05 26.56 -12.42
C TYR A 466 40.74 25.79 -12.31
N LEU A 467 40.13 25.46 -13.44
CA LEU A 467 38.97 24.58 -13.53
C LEU A 467 39.35 23.35 -14.35
N VAL A 468 39.37 22.20 -13.68
CA VAL A 468 39.72 20.90 -14.25
C VAL A 468 38.45 20.20 -14.70
N MET A 469 38.42 19.76 -15.97
CA MET A 469 37.31 19.02 -16.59
C MET A 469 35.94 19.72 -16.46
N GLY A 470 35.91 21.04 -16.25
CA GLY A 470 34.69 21.83 -16.07
C GLY A 470 33.97 21.63 -14.73
N CYS A 471 34.50 20.80 -13.81
CA CYS A 471 33.79 20.36 -12.62
C CYS A 471 34.55 20.52 -11.30
N VAL A 472 35.89 20.53 -11.31
CA VAL A 472 36.72 20.68 -10.10
C VAL A 472 37.52 21.98 -10.17
N ALA A 473 37.23 22.92 -9.28
CA ALA A 473 37.98 24.16 -9.14
C ALA A 473 39.18 23.96 -8.21
N VAL A 474 40.39 24.30 -8.68
CA VAL A 474 41.64 24.23 -7.92
C VAL A 474 42.17 25.65 -7.73
N ARG A 475 42.26 26.12 -6.48
CA ARG A 475 42.75 27.45 -6.11
C ARG A 475 44.05 27.32 -5.32
N TYR A 476 45.12 27.95 -5.78
CA TYR A 476 46.45 27.96 -5.15
C TYR A 476 46.76 29.35 -4.57
N ARG A 477 47.15 29.40 -3.29
CA ARG A 477 47.45 30.62 -2.53
C ARG A 477 48.96 30.77 -2.29
N SER A 478 49.39 31.99 -1.96
CA SER A 478 50.81 32.38 -1.83
C SER A 478 51.58 31.69 -0.70
N ASP A 479 50.88 31.09 0.26
CA ASP A 479 51.43 30.33 1.40
C ASP A 479 51.59 28.82 1.13
N GLY A 480 51.29 28.39 -0.10
CA GLY A 480 51.28 27.00 -0.53
C GLY A 480 49.98 26.26 -0.25
N GLU A 481 48.93 26.94 0.22
CA GLU A 481 47.61 26.33 0.40
C GLU A 481 46.90 26.12 -0.94
N VAL A 482 46.35 24.93 -1.15
CA VAL A 482 45.54 24.53 -2.31
C VAL A 482 44.15 24.13 -1.84
N GLU A 483 43.15 24.79 -2.39
CA GLU A 483 41.74 24.51 -2.15
C GLU A 483 41.14 23.88 -3.42
N LEU A 484 40.56 22.70 -3.27
CA LEU A 484 39.73 22.05 -4.28
C LEU A 484 38.26 22.24 -3.90
N GLU A 485 37.44 22.66 -4.86
CA GLU A 485 35.99 22.82 -4.70
C GLU A 485 35.26 22.17 -5.88
N TRP A 486 34.28 21.32 -5.59
CA TRP A 486 33.45 20.66 -6.61
C TRP A 486 32.03 20.38 -6.10
N GLU A 487 31.10 20.12 -7.01
CA GLU A 487 29.77 19.63 -6.66
C GLU A 487 29.82 18.12 -6.42
N GLY A 488 29.38 17.67 -5.24
CA GLY A 488 29.42 16.28 -4.79
C GLY A 488 28.48 15.41 -5.59
N ASN A 489 29.05 14.61 -6.48
CA ASN A 489 28.37 13.55 -7.22
C ASN A 489 29.41 12.52 -7.67
N MET A 490 28.96 11.29 -7.96
CA MET A 490 29.85 10.15 -8.23
C MET A 490 30.87 10.38 -9.35
N LEU A 491 30.54 11.21 -10.35
CA LEU A 491 31.47 11.54 -11.44
C LEU A 491 32.49 12.59 -11.01
N ASN A 492 32.03 13.68 -10.41
CA ASN A 492 32.87 14.77 -9.95
C ASN A 492 33.79 14.35 -8.80
N ASP A 493 33.31 13.49 -7.89
CA ASP A 493 34.10 12.93 -6.78
C ASP A 493 35.29 12.14 -7.33
N GLY A 494 35.06 11.26 -8.32
CA GLY A 494 36.13 10.51 -8.97
C GLY A 494 37.15 11.40 -9.70
N ILE A 495 36.70 12.50 -10.30
CA ILE A 495 37.60 13.49 -10.91
C ILE A 495 38.38 14.26 -9.83
N ALA A 496 37.73 14.66 -8.74
CA ALA A 496 38.37 15.35 -7.63
C ALA A 496 39.45 14.48 -6.98
N ASP A 497 39.18 13.19 -6.75
CA ASP A 497 40.16 12.23 -6.24
C ASP A 497 41.37 12.09 -7.18
N ALA A 498 41.13 12.02 -8.49
CA ALA A 498 42.21 11.99 -9.48
C ALA A 498 43.06 13.28 -9.47
N VAL A 499 42.42 14.44 -9.31
CA VAL A 499 43.11 15.73 -9.19
C VAL A 499 43.96 15.75 -7.91
N MET A 500 43.41 15.30 -6.78
CA MET A 500 44.15 15.21 -5.52
C MET A 500 45.35 14.26 -5.62
N ALA A 501 45.17 13.08 -6.22
CA ALA A 501 46.24 12.12 -6.43
C ALA A 501 47.36 12.71 -7.31
N CYS A 502 47.00 13.46 -8.35
CA CYS A 502 47.95 14.20 -9.18
C CYS A 502 48.74 15.23 -8.36
N LEU A 503 48.07 16.04 -7.53
CA LEU A 503 48.72 17.04 -6.68
C LEU A 503 49.71 16.42 -5.68
N PHE A 504 49.34 15.33 -5.01
CA PHE A 504 50.24 14.62 -4.10
C PHE A 504 51.42 13.95 -4.84
N SER A 505 51.19 13.46 -6.06
CA SER A 505 52.26 12.91 -6.90
C SER A 505 53.26 14.00 -7.32
N ILE A 506 52.78 15.20 -7.62
CA ILE A 506 53.63 16.35 -7.97
C ILE A 506 54.46 16.80 -6.77
N GLU A 507 53.87 16.86 -5.58
CA GLU A 507 54.60 17.24 -4.35
C GLU A 507 55.71 16.25 -3.99
N SER A 508 55.46 14.95 -4.19
CA SER A 508 56.45 13.89 -3.97
C SER A 508 57.46 13.73 -5.12
N SER A 509 57.33 14.50 -6.20
CA SER A 509 58.23 14.41 -7.35
C SER A 509 59.64 14.94 -7.03
N PRO A 510 60.71 14.26 -7.48
CA PRO A 510 62.08 14.73 -7.33
C PRO A 510 62.33 16.14 -7.90
N ALA A 511 61.52 16.57 -8.88
CA ALA A 511 61.58 17.91 -9.47
C ALA A 511 61.07 19.01 -8.51
N ALA A 512 60.05 18.69 -7.69
CA ALA A 512 59.55 19.59 -6.65
C ALA A 512 60.58 19.74 -5.53
N VAL A 513 61.14 18.61 -5.06
CA VAL A 513 62.13 18.56 -3.97
C VAL A 513 63.43 19.30 -4.34
N LYS A 514 63.88 19.20 -5.60
CA LYS A 514 65.06 19.93 -6.09
C LYS A 514 64.85 21.45 -6.16
N ARG A 515 63.62 21.92 -6.42
CA ARG A 515 63.28 23.34 -6.43
C ARG A 515 63.14 23.93 -5.02
N SER A 516 62.69 23.14 -4.04
CA SER A 516 62.62 23.55 -2.62
C SER A 516 63.99 23.53 -1.91
N ALA A 517 64.97 22.79 -2.43
CA ALA A 517 66.34 22.78 -1.94
C ALA A 517 67.13 24.00 -2.45
N SER A 518 66.94 25.17 -1.82
CA SER A 518 67.88 26.27 -2.00
C SER A 518 69.23 25.93 -1.35
N SER A 519 70.34 26.17 -2.06
CA SER A 519 71.69 26.03 -1.53
C SER A 519 71.89 27.01 -0.36
N HIS A 520 72.06 26.48 0.84
CA HIS A 520 72.57 27.23 1.98
C HIS A 520 74.00 26.74 2.26
N THR A 521 74.96 27.67 2.28
CA THR A 521 76.33 27.38 2.67
C THR A 521 76.39 27.18 4.17
N HIS A 522 76.54 25.93 4.60
CA HIS A 522 77.09 25.62 5.92
C HIS A 522 78.07 24.46 5.83
N ASP A 523 79.09 24.59 6.66
CA ASP A 523 80.25 23.71 6.74
C ASP A 523 79.84 22.38 7.39
N HIS A 524 79.83 21.29 6.62
CA HIS A 524 79.49 19.97 7.12
C HIS A 524 80.76 19.16 7.41
N LYS A 525 81.09 19.02 8.69
CA LYS A 525 81.73 17.78 9.17
C LYS A 525 80.76 16.61 8.92
N PRO A 526 81.19 15.47 8.36
CA PRO A 526 80.30 14.35 8.08
C PRO A 526 79.93 13.65 9.40
N ALA A 527 78.75 13.94 9.92
CA ALA A 527 78.02 13.02 10.79
C ALA A 527 77.11 12.16 9.90
N PRO A 528 77.04 10.83 10.08
CA PRO A 528 76.15 10.00 9.28
C PRO A 528 74.70 10.38 9.60
N LEU A 529 74.00 10.97 8.63
CA LEU A 529 72.55 11.11 8.69
C LEU A 529 71.93 9.71 8.74
N PRO A 530 70.86 9.49 9.54
CA PRO A 530 70.16 8.22 9.53
C PRO A 530 69.63 7.95 8.12
N LYS A 531 69.98 6.79 7.55
CA LYS A 531 69.43 6.31 6.27
C LYS A 531 67.90 6.37 6.35
N ASN A 532 67.27 6.89 5.29
CA ASN A 532 65.81 6.89 5.16
C ASN A 532 65.29 5.45 5.37
N PRO A 533 64.47 5.18 6.42
CA PRO A 533 63.99 3.84 6.75
C PRO A 533 63.05 3.26 5.68
N HIS A 534 62.74 4.01 4.63
CA HIS A 534 61.91 3.59 3.50
C HIS A 534 62.65 3.51 2.16
N ALA A 535 63.98 3.69 2.14
CA ALA A 535 64.74 3.57 0.90
C ALA A 535 64.83 2.11 0.40
N ASP A 536 64.91 1.15 1.31
CA ASP A 536 65.14 -0.28 1.02
C ASP A 536 63.95 -1.16 1.50
N VAL A 537 62.72 -0.76 1.16
CA VAL A 537 61.50 -1.54 1.50
C VAL A 537 61.35 -2.72 0.54
N ALA A 538 61.21 -3.94 1.09
CA ALA A 538 61.06 -5.18 0.32
C ALA A 538 59.79 -5.15 -0.55
N PRO A 539 59.73 -5.88 -1.68
CA PRO A 539 58.55 -5.90 -2.55
C PRO A 539 57.25 -6.28 -1.84
N ALA A 540 57.31 -7.20 -0.86
CA ALA A 540 56.17 -7.59 -0.02
C ALA A 540 55.64 -6.41 0.82
N ASP A 541 56.52 -5.70 1.50
CA ASP A 541 56.14 -4.53 2.31
C ASP A 541 55.58 -3.37 1.46
N ARG A 542 55.99 -3.27 0.19
CA ARG A 542 55.41 -2.30 -0.78
C ARG A 542 53.99 -2.71 -1.18
N LEU A 543 53.75 -4.00 -1.38
CA LEU A 543 52.44 -4.55 -1.70
C LEU A 543 51.48 -4.36 -0.52
N ASP A 544 51.90 -4.64 0.71
CA ASP A 544 51.08 -4.47 1.90
C ASP A 544 50.66 -3.01 2.13
N ARG A 545 51.59 -2.06 1.91
CA ARG A 545 51.25 -0.63 1.93
C ARG A 545 50.26 -0.24 0.85
N PHE A 546 50.40 -0.81 -0.34
CA PHE A 546 49.48 -0.55 -1.45
C PHE A 546 48.08 -1.11 -1.16
N LEU A 547 47.99 -2.32 -0.62
CA LEU A 547 46.72 -2.93 -0.18
C LEU A 547 46.07 -2.08 0.93
N MET A 548 46.85 -1.61 1.90
CA MET A 548 46.35 -0.72 2.95
C MET A 548 45.70 0.57 2.40
N PHE A 549 46.26 1.15 1.33
CA PHE A 549 45.65 2.31 0.64
C PHE A 549 44.37 1.94 -0.10
N LEU A 550 44.33 0.79 -0.78
CA LEU A 550 43.14 0.32 -1.48
C LEU A 550 42.00 0.00 -0.49
N GLU A 551 42.30 -0.67 0.61
CA GLU A 551 41.33 -1.01 1.64
C GLU A 551 40.75 0.25 2.31
N ALA A 552 41.55 1.30 2.49
CA ALA A 552 41.09 2.57 3.02
C ALA A 552 40.11 3.30 2.07
N GLN A 553 40.33 3.22 0.75
CA GLN A 553 39.51 3.90 -0.25
C GLN A 553 38.24 3.11 -0.61
N PHE A 554 38.34 1.78 -0.72
CA PHE A 554 37.27 0.92 -1.22
C PHE A 554 36.58 0.09 -0.13
N GLY A 555 37.11 0.10 1.10
CA GLY A 555 36.69 -0.75 2.21
C GLY A 555 37.38 -2.13 2.13
N ALA A 556 37.79 -2.66 3.29
CA ALA A 556 38.52 -3.93 3.39
C ALA A 556 37.78 -5.11 2.72
N ASP A 557 36.44 -5.12 2.79
CA ASP A 557 35.60 -6.19 2.24
C ASP A 557 35.57 -6.20 0.69
N ASN A 558 35.98 -5.11 0.04
CA ASN A 558 35.92 -4.94 -1.42
C ASN A 558 37.29 -5.11 -2.11
N VAL A 559 38.37 -5.31 -1.35
CA VAL A 559 39.73 -5.50 -1.87
C VAL A 559 40.16 -6.93 -1.55
N ASN A 560 39.96 -7.84 -2.51
CA ASN A 560 40.41 -9.22 -2.37
C ASN A 560 41.46 -9.55 -3.46
N PRO A 561 42.65 -10.04 -3.08
CA PRO A 561 43.60 -10.55 -4.06
C PRO A 561 42.97 -11.74 -4.79
N ALA A 562 43.03 -11.71 -6.12
CA ALA A 562 42.54 -12.83 -6.93
C ALA A 562 43.43 -14.05 -6.68
N ALA A 563 42.85 -15.13 -6.12
CA ALA A 563 43.56 -16.37 -5.85
C ALA A 563 44.06 -17.07 -7.12
N GLU A 564 43.44 -16.77 -8.26
CA GLU A 564 43.82 -17.30 -9.57
C GLU A 564 43.93 -16.17 -10.62
N PRO A 565 44.88 -16.26 -11.57
CA PRO A 565 45.01 -15.29 -12.64
C PRO A 565 43.81 -15.36 -13.60
N ARG A 566 43.23 -14.20 -13.93
CA ARG A 566 42.16 -14.12 -14.94
C ARG A 566 42.74 -14.39 -16.32
N LEU A 567 42.35 -15.51 -16.93
CA LEU A 567 42.77 -15.88 -18.28
C LEU A 567 41.99 -15.08 -19.33
N PRO A 568 42.64 -14.61 -20.42
CA PRO A 568 41.94 -13.99 -21.55
C PRO A 568 40.95 -14.97 -22.21
N PRO A 569 39.75 -14.50 -22.61
CA PRO A 569 38.76 -15.32 -23.30
C PRO A 569 39.32 -15.85 -24.63
N LEU A 570 38.91 -17.06 -25.02
CA LEU A 570 39.24 -17.64 -26.32
C LEU A 570 38.55 -16.83 -27.44
N PRO A 571 39.19 -16.61 -28.59
CA PRO A 571 38.49 -16.14 -29.78
C PRO A 571 37.41 -17.18 -30.15
N GLU A 572 36.14 -16.79 -30.14
CA GLU A 572 35.05 -17.64 -30.58
C GLU A 572 35.19 -17.93 -32.08
N ALA A 573 35.01 -19.21 -32.46
CA ALA A 573 34.96 -19.64 -33.85
C ALA A 573 33.69 -19.11 -34.53
N GLN A 574 33.75 -17.87 -35.01
CA GLN A 574 32.88 -17.39 -36.08
C GLN A 574 33.53 -17.80 -37.40
N ASP A 575 33.12 -18.94 -37.97
CA ASP A 575 33.03 -19.17 -39.42
C ASP A 575 32.79 -20.65 -39.75
N GLU A 576 31.54 -21.14 -39.58
CA GLU A 576 31.06 -22.35 -40.30
C GLU A 576 29.59 -22.24 -40.76
N LYS A 577 29.02 -21.02 -40.85
CA LYS A 577 27.61 -20.84 -41.31
C LYS A 577 27.42 -20.01 -42.59
N GLN A 578 28.48 -19.74 -43.36
CA GLN A 578 28.36 -19.06 -44.65
C GLN A 578 29.18 -19.73 -45.75
N GLN A 579 28.76 -20.93 -46.16
CA GLN A 579 28.99 -21.43 -47.52
C GLN A 579 28.08 -22.63 -47.78
N GLN A 580 26.81 -22.37 -48.11
CA GLN A 580 25.96 -23.24 -48.96
C GLN A 580 24.60 -22.58 -49.24
N GLN A 581 24.54 -21.81 -50.31
CA GLN A 581 23.37 -21.55 -51.16
C GLN A 581 23.92 -21.75 -52.58
N GLN A 582 23.50 -22.64 -53.49
CA GLN A 582 22.20 -23.16 -53.96
C GLN A 582 22.52 -24.30 -55.00
N PRO A 583 21.56 -24.96 -55.69
CA PRO A 583 20.12 -25.12 -55.45
C PRO A 583 19.65 -26.61 -55.47
N LYS A 584 18.41 -26.82 -55.03
CA LYS A 584 17.69 -28.11 -54.97
C LYS A 584 17.47 -28.76 -56.35
N ALA A 585 17.55 -30.10 -56.37
CA ALA A 585 16.83 -30.97 -57.31
C ALA A 585 16.05 -32.07 -56.53
N ILE A 586 14.96 -32.53 -57.13
CA ILE A 586 13.78 -33.19 -56.54
C ILE A 586 13.92 -34.73 -56.50
N LYS A 587 13.18 -35.38 -55.57
CA LYS A 587 12.70 -36.79 -55.47
C LYS A 587 13.39 -37.62 -54.37
N ALA A 588 12.81 -38.63 -53.72
CA ALA A 588 11.45 -39.12 -53.41
C ALA A 588 11.69 -40.33 -52.47
N ASP A 589 10.84 -40.50 -51.43
CA ASP A 589 10.60 -41.70 -50.60
C ASP A 589 11.83 -42.33 -49.89
N SER A 590 11.83 -42.92 -48.69
CA SER A 590 10.83 -43.65 -47.92
C SER A 590 11.32 -43.78 -46.46
N GLU A 591 10.38 -44.02 -45.56
CA GLU A 591 10.52 -44.30 -44.12
C GLU A 591 11.48 -45.47 -43.79
N SER A 592 12.24 -45.32 -42.70
CA SER A 592 12.38 -46.35 -41.65
C SER A 592 13.15 -45.79 -40.44
N ASP A 593 12.48 -45.80 -39.28
CA ASP A 593 13.06 -45.63 -37.96
C ASP A 593 14.13 -46.69 -37.65
N GLU A 594 15.23 -46.28 -37.02
CA GLU A 594 15.84 -46.97 -35.86
C GLU A 594 16.96 -46.09 -35.28
N ALA A 595 16.76 -45.63 -34.04
CA ALA A 595 17.77 -44.92 -33.26
C ALA A 595 18.76 -45.90 -32.61
N PRO A 596 20.02 -45.48 -32.38
CA PRO A 596 20.72 -45.90 -31.18
C PRO A 596 21.17 -44.73 -30.31
N MET A 597 20.97 -44.98 -29.01
CA MET A 597 21.39 -44.31 -27.78
C MET A 597 22.70 -43.51 -27.80
N ASP A 598 22.57 -42.24 -27.42
CA ASP A 598 23.21 -41.55 -26.28
C ASP A 598 24.55 -42.11 -25.75
N VAL A 599 25.64 -41.38 -26.04
CA VAL A 599 26.97 -41.56 -25.42
C VAL A 599 27.54 -40.18 -25.05
N SER A 600 27.54 -39.93 -23.75
CA SER A 600 28.40 -39.04 -22.93
C SER A 600 28.62 -37.56 -23.33
N GLU A 601 27.80 -36.66 -22.77
CA GLU A 601 28.16 -35.24 -22.57
C GLU A 601 29.30 -35.05 -21.52
N ASP A 602 29.54 -36.04 -20.65
CA ASP A 602 30.56 -36.00 -19.58
C ASP A 602 32.02 -35.98 -20.08
N ASP A 603 32.32 -36.59 -21.24
CA ASP A 603 33.70 -36.69 -21.75
C ASP A 603 34.25 -35.33 -22.25
N ASN A 604 33.37 -34.41 -22.65
CA ASN A 604 33.74 -33.08 -23.14
C ASN A 604 34.03 -32.07 -22.01
N GLU A 605 33.48 -32.28 -20.82
CA GLU A 605 33.68 -31.37 -19.70
C GLU A 605 35.04 -31.60 -19.02
N ALA A 606 35.41 -32.87 -18.81
CA ALA A 606 36.71 -33.24 -18.24
C ALA A 606 37.91 -32.82 -19.11
N GLU A 607 37.76 -32.82 -20.45
CA GLU A 607 38.82 -32.40 -21.35
C GLU A 607 38.98 -30.87 -21.40
N ARG A 608 37.88 -30.12 -21.25
CA ARG A 608 37.90 -28.65 -21.14
C ARG A 608 38.54 -28.19 -19.83
N GLU A 609 38.26 -28.88 -18.73
CA GLU A 609 38.84 -28.56 -17.43
C GLU A 609 40.36 -28.76 -17.42
N LYS A 610 40.87 -29.87 -17.96
CA LYS A 610 42.33 -30.10 -18.12
C LYS A 610 43.03 -29.04 -18.96
N LYS A 611 42.40 -28.59 -20.05
CA LYS A 611 42.95 -27.52 -20.92
C LYS A 611 42.99 -26.17 -20.20
N LEU A 612 42.01 -25.91 -19.33
CA LEU A 612 41.93 -24.67 -18.55
C LEU A 612 42.97 -24.67 -17.42
N GLU A 613 43.16 -25.78 -16.71
CA GLU A 613 44.23 -25.96 -15.72
C GLU A 613 45.63 -25.79 -16.32
N ALA A 614 45.88 -26.38 -17.50
CA ALA A 614 47.16 -26.24 -18.19
C ALA A 614 47.46 -24.77 -18.54
N ARG A 615 46.45 -23.99 -18.96
CA ARG A 615 46.59 -22.55 -19.22
C ARG A 615 46.82 -21.75 -17.93
N ARG A 616 46.13 -22.08 -16.83
CA ARG A 616 46.37 -21.44 -15.53
C ARG A 616 47.83 -21.64 -15.10
N LYS A 617 48.34 -22.87 -15.20
CA LYS A 617 49.72 -23.20 -14.84
C LYS A 617 50.74 -22.44 -15.69
N ALA A 618 50.51 -22.34 -17.00
CA ALA A 618 51.39 -21.60 -17.90
C ALA A 618 51.41 -20.09 -17.61
N GLU A 619 50.27 -19.49 -17.27
CA GLU A 619 50.19 -18.07 -16.94
C GLU A 619 50.84 -17.78 -15.57
N ILE A 620 50.67 -18.65 -14.58
CA ILE A 620 51.39 -18.55 -13.29
C ILE A 620 52.92 -18.62 -13.52
N GLU A 621 53.38 -19.55 -14.35
CA GLU A 621 54.81 -19.67 -14.68
C GLU A 621 55.34 -18.42 -15.41
N ARG A 622 54.53 -17.81 -16.29
CA ARG A 622 54.87 -16.54 -16.93
C ARG A 622 54.95 -15.40 -15.91
N LEU A 623 54.00 -15.29 -14.99
CA LEU A 623 53.98 -14.24 -13.96
C LEU A 623 55.20 -14.34 -13.03
N HIS A 624 55.60 -15.56 -12.62
CA HIS A 624 56.82 -15.78 -11.83
C HIS A 624 58.12 -15.46 -12.59
N LYS A 625 58.10 -15.40 -13.93
CA LYS A 625 59.26 -14.99 -14.74
C LYS A 625 59.39 -13.47 -14.88
N ILE A 626 58.34 -12.70 -14.59
CA ILE A 626 58.32 -11.23 -14.77
C ILE A 626 58.92 -10.50 -13.55
N GLY A 627 59.09 -11.17 -12.41
CA GLY A 627 59.83 -10.68 -11.25
C GLY A 627 59.79 -11.67 -10.08
N PRO A 628 60.71 -11.55 -9.10
CA PRO A 628 60.69 -12.37 -7.88
C PRO A 628 59.48 -12.09 -6.98
#